data_AF-A0A7Z0DLW3-F1
#
_entry.id   AF-A0A7Z0DLW3-F1
#
_cell.length_a   1.000
_cell.length_b   1.000
_cell.length_c   1.000
_cell.angle_alpha   90.00
_cell.angle_beta   90.00
_cell.angle_gamma   90.00
#
_symmetry.space_group_name_H-M   'P 1'
#
loop_
_entity.id
_entity.type
_entity.pdbx_description
1 polymer ?
#
loop_
_entity_poly.entity_id
_entity_poly.type
_entity_poly.pdbx_seq_one_letter_code
_entity_poly.pdbx_strand_id
1 'polypeptide(L)' 'MSAEQPIERVVDGETFRISQDPDLPGQYHFDWLSGPNPDYGFSSRASGGGQQSEAELDEGIRAFLARVDPETGYIE' A
#
# COMPACT_ATOMS: atom_id res chain seq x y z
N MET A 1 12.60 10.25 15.73
CA MET A 1 11.14 10.20 15.53
C MET A 1 10.88 8.96 14.71
N SER A 2 10.05 8.08 15.25
CA SER A 2 10.02 6.64 14.95
C SER A 2 9.84 6.39 13.45
N ALA A 3 10.67 5.54 12.85
CA ALA A 3 10.21 4.78 11.71
C ALA A 3 9.04 3.95 12.26
N GLU A 4 7.82 4.44 12.03
CA GLU A 4 6.61 3.75 12.45
C GLU A 4 6.68 2.36 11.85
N GLN A 5 6.62 1.37 12.73
CA GLN A 5 6.78 -0.02 12.32
C GLN A 5 5.79 -0.33 11.20
N PRO A 6 6.18 -1.18 10.23
CA PRO A 6 5.27 -1.57 9.17
C PRO A 6 3.94 -2.03 9.76
N ILE A 7 2.85 -1.44 9.27
CA ILE A 7 1.50 -1.79 9.68
C ILE A 7 0.95 -2.82 8.70
N GLU A 8 0.27 -3.85 9.21
CA GLU A 8 -0.47 -4.79 8.36
C GLU A 8 -1.93 -4.33 8.29
N ARG A 9 -2.46 -4.31 7.07
CA ARG A 9 -3.79 -3.79 6.76
C ARG A 9 -4.52 -4.78 5.86
N VAL A 10 -5.79 -5.06 6.18
CA VAL A 10 -6.64 -5.92 5.36
C VAL A 10 -7.70 -5.08 4.69
N VAL A 11 -7.74 -5.09 3.36
CA VAL A 11 -8.67 -4.33 2.54
C VAL A 11 -9.28 -5.28 1.52
N ASP A 12 -10.61 -5.36 1.49
CA ASP A 12 -11.38 -6.22 0.59
C ASP A 12 -10.95 -7.72 0.60
N GLY A 13 -10.43 -8.18 1.75
CA GLY A 13 -9.94 -9.54 1.95
C GLY A 13 -8.45 -9.72 1.67
N GLU A 14 -7.80 -8.72 1.09
CA GLU A 14 -6.38 -8.74 0.76
C GLU A 14 -5.53 -8.08 1.84
N THR A 15 -4.40 -8.69 2.18
CA THR A 15 -3.48 -8.23 3.22
C THR A 15 -2.30 -7.49 2.60
N PHE A 16 -2.09 -6.26 3.06
CA PHE A 16 -0.99 -5.40 2.67
C PHE A 16 -0.13 -5.03 3.89
N ARG A 17 1.18 -4.98 3.70
CA ARG A 17 2.11 -4.38 4.64
C ARG A 17 2.46 -2.97 4.17
N ILE A 18 2.21 -2.00 5.02
CA ILE A 18 2.46 -0.59 4.72
C ILE A 18 3.64 -0.14 5.57
N SER A 19 4.71 0.31 4.92
CA SER A 19 5.88 0.86 5.57
C SER A 19 6.13 2.28 5.08
N GLN A 20 6.58 3.16 5.98
CA GLN A 20 7.00 4.50 5.57
C GLN A 20 8.49 4.48 5.22
N ASP A 21 8.84 5.16 4.14
CA ASP A 21 10.22 5.35 3.75
C ASP A 21 10.95 6.21 4.80
N PRO A 22 12.08 5.72 5.36
CA PRO A 22 12.81 6.45 6.39
C PRO A 22 13.55 7.68 5.84
N ASP A 23 13.90 7.66 4.55
CA ASP A 23 14.64 8.75 3.89
C ASP A 23 13.68 9.78 3.25
N LEU A 24 12.44 9.37 2.96
CA LEU A 24 11.42 10.20 2.32
C LEU A 24 10.15 10.34 3.19
N PRO A 25 10.06 11.39 4.02
CA PRO A 25 8.85 11.68 4.79
C PRO A 25 7.60 11.78 3.91
N GLY A 26 6.57 11.02 4.28
CA GLY A 26 5.30 10.94 3.54
C GLY A 26 5.32 10.00 2.33
N GLN A 27 6.42 9.27 2.07
CA GLN A 27 6.44 8.17 1.11
C GLN A 27 6.10 6.87 1.84
N TYR A 28 5.09 6.16 1.34
CA TYR A 28 4.66 4.86 1.84
C TYR A 28 4.89 3.80 0.77
N HIS A 29 5.34 2.63 1.21
CA HIS A 29 5.47 1.41 0.43
C HIS A 29 4.41 0.43 0.89
N PHE A 30 3.69 -0.14 -0.06
CA PHE A 30 2.59 -1.08 0.16
C PHE A 30 2.98 -2.41 -0.47
N ASP A 31 3.35 -3.39 0.35
CA ASP A 31 3.69 -4.74 -0.09
C ASP A 31 2.44 -5.63 -0.01
N TRP A 32 2.05 -6.26 -1.11
CA TRP A 32 0.87 -7.13 -1.16
C TRP A 32 1.24 -8.55 -0.70
N LEU A 33 0.82 -8.91 0.52
CA LEU A 33 1.21 -10.17 1.16
C LEU A 33 0.32 -11.37 0.77
N SER A 34 -0.98 -11.13 0.54
CA SER A 34 -1.92 -12.20 0.14
C SER A 34 -2.07 -12.36 -1.37
N GLY A 35 -1.46 -11.47 -2.15
CA GLY A 35 -1.61 -11.42 -3.59
C GLY A 35 -1.01 -12.63 -4.31
N PRO A 36 -1.37 -12.83 -5.60
CA PRO A 36 -0.86 -13.94 -6.39
C PRO A 36 0.65 -13.85 -6.63
N ASN A 37 1.22 -12.65 -6.55
CA ASN A 37 2.64 -12.38 -6.74
C ASN A 37 3.22 -11.77 -5.45
N PRO A 38 4.16 -12.46 -4.75
CA PRO A 38 4.70 -11.98 -3.48
C PRO A 38 5.58 -10.72 -3.61
N ASP A 39 6.02 -10.39 -4.83
CA ASP A 39 6.80 -9.18 -5.13
C ASP A 39 5.91 -8.01 -5.59
N TYR A 40 4.59 -8.16 -5.55
CA TYR A 40 3.67 -7.08 -5.93
C TYR A 40 3.49 -6.08 -4.80
N GLY A 41 3.36 -4.82 -5.21
CA GLY A 41 3.18 -3.70 -4.34
C GLY A 41 3.16 -2.40 -5.12
N PHE A 42 2.95 -1.31 -4.41
CA PHE A 42 3.05 0.03 -4.97
C PHE A 42 3.56 1.00 -3.92
N SER A 43 4.09 2.13 -4.37
CA SER A 43 4.49 3.22 -3.49
C SER A 43 3.55 4.39 -3.68
N SER A 44 3.06 4.98 -2.60
CA SER A 44 2.23 6.20 -2.64
C SER A 44 2.86 7.29 -1.79
N ARG A 45 2.78 8.53 -2.26
CA ARG A 45 3.29 9.70 -1.56
C ARG A 45 2.13 10.57 -1.11
N ALA A 46 2.12 10.95 0.17
CA ALA A 46 1.19 11.93 0.70
C ALA A 46 1.39 13.28 -0.02
N SER A 47 0.36 13.73 -0.72
CA SER A 47 0.37 14.96 -1.52
C SER A 47 0.50 16.24 -0.68
N GLY A 48 0.24 16.17 0.64
CA GLY A 48 0.42 17.28 1.59
C GLY A 48 1.73 17.27 2.38
N GLY A 49 2.64 16.31 2.14
CA GLY A 49 3.87 16.15 2.95
C GLY A 49 3.62 15.74 4.41
N GLY A 50 2.37 15.48 4.79
CA GLY A 50 1.97 14.94 6.08
C GLY A 50 1.81 13.42 6.04
N GLN A 51 1.36 12.86 7.17
CA GLN A 51 1.05 11.44 7.30
C GLN A 51 -0.26 11.12 6.56
N GLN A 52 -0.29 10.06 5.76
CA GLN A 52 -1.54 9.61 5.14
C GLN A 52 -2.48 9.09 6.24
N SER A 53 -3.74 9.49 6.15
CA SER A 53 -4.81 8.96 7.00
C SER A 53 -5.08 7.50 6.64
N GLU A 54 -5.59 6.70 7.58
CA GLU A 54 -5.98 5.30 7.30
C GLU A 54 -6.92 5.18 6.09
N ALA A 55 -7.87 6.11 5.94
CA ALA A 55 -8.78 6.13 4.80
C ALA A 55 -8.06 6.35 3.46
N GLU A 56 -6.99 7.16 3.43
CA GLU A 56 -6.20 7.41 2.23
C GLU A 56 -5.35 6.19 1.86
N LEU A 57 -4.84 5.47 2.86
CA LEU A 57 -4.13 4.19 2.66
C LEU A 57 -5.09 3.14 2.07
N ASP A 58 -6.27 2.99 2.66
CA ASP A 58 -7.28 2.03 2.21
C ASP A 58 -7.78 2.37 0.79
N GLU A 59 -7.98 3.66 0.47
CA GLU A 59 -8.34 4.10 -0.88
C GLU A 59 -7.25 3.79 -1.90
N GLY A 60 -5.98 4.02 -1.54
CA GLY A 60 -4.84 3.67 -2.40
C GLY A 60 -4.78 2.17 -2.71
N ILE A 61 -5.00 1.32 -1.70
CA ILE A 61 -5.05 -0.14 -1.86
C ILE A 61 -6.22 -0.53 -2.77
N ARG A 62 -7.41 0.02 -2.56
CA ARG A 62 -8.58 -0.26 -3.42
C ARG A 62 -8.35 0.17 -4.87
N ALA A 63 -7.74 1.33 -5.08
CA ALA A 63 -7.42 1.83 -6.41
C ALA A 63 -6.38 0.94 -7.11
N PHE A 64 -5.42 0.39 -6.36
CA PHE A 64 -4.46 -0.59 -6.86
C PHE A 64 -5.15 -1.91 -7.23
N LEU A 65 -5.95 -2.48 -6.33
CA LEU A 65 -6.70 -3.72 -6.56
C LEU A 65 -7.65 -3.60 -7.75
N ALA A 66 -8.28 -2.44 -7.96
CA ALA A 66 -9.15 -2.18 -9.11
C ALA A 66 -8.42 -2.17 -10.46
N ARG A 67 -7.08 -2.00 -10.47
CA ARG A 67 -6.25 -2.11 -11.68
C ARG A 67 -5.68 -3.51 -11.87
N VAL A 68 -5.66 -4.32 -10.81
CA VAL A 68 -5.24 -5.72 -10.90
C VAL A 68 -6.40 -6.50 -11.50
N ASP A 69 -6.14 -7.14 -12.64
CA ASP A 69 -7.08 -8.05 -13.26
C ASP A 69 -7.33 -9.25 -12.31
N PRO A 70 -8.59 -9.54 -11.94
CA PRO A 70 -8.90 -10.58 -10.96
C PRO A 70 -8.72 -12.00 -11.51
N GLU A 71 -8.66 -12.20 -12.83
CA GLU A 71 -8.49 -13.51 -13.46
C GLU A 71 -7.00 -13.87 -13.61
N THR A 72 -6.15 -12.88 -13.83
CA THR A 72 -4.73 -13.06 -14.17
C THR A 72 -3.79 -12.54 -13.08
N GLY A 73 -4.23 -11.63 -12.23
CA GLY A 73 -3.43 -11.01 -11.17
C GLY A 73 -2.42 -9.97 -11.66
N TYR A 74 -2.52 -9.51 -12.91
CA TYR A 74 -1.62 -8.50 -13.50
C TYR A 74 -2.27 -7.11 -13.51
N ILE A 75 -1.44 -6.08 -13.40
CA ILE A 75 -1.87 -4.67 -13.49
C ILE A 75 -1.85 -4.26 -14.98
N GLU A 76 -2.98 -3.80 -15.52
CA GLU A 76 -3.08 -3.23 -16.88
C GLU A 76 -2.75 -1.71 -16.95
#